data_AF-A0A816HKJ8-F1
#
_entry.id   AF-A0A816HKJ8-F1
#
_cell.length_a   1.000
_cell.length_b   1.000
_cell.length_c   1.000
_cell.angle_alpha   90.00
_cell.angle_beta   90.00
_cell.angle_gamma   90.00
#
_symmetry.space_group_name_H-M   'P 1'
#
loop_
_entity.id
_entity.type
_entity.pdbx_description
1 polymer ?
#
loop_
_entity_poly.entity_id
_entity_poly.type
_entity_poly.pdbx_seq_one_letter_code
_entity_poly.pdbx_strand_id
1 'polypeptide(L)'
;MVFDIQQQIEQVLKSIDETDLDLSIQMSRDFPASMCDIHHGQVYKNVVRSLEEESQKRFISLTCNIDGAAVYTSSEQSMWAFTACLNELNRSIRFDMDKIIVSVGRKKPSRKIMQKMLKPIVSSLHKLEQPRLYQISDYSYQMLRIYLIGVSNDKPANSLVQNQPEPNALYGCSKCEIPGKTVAAKLFATPNQSAKISMTYVRIFPTSKGRQPEMRSNARWCDI
;
A
#
# COMPACT_ATOMS: atom_id res chain seq x y z
N MET A 1 6.55 -15.64 7.41
CA MET A 1 6.37 -15.43 8.86
C MET A 1 5.61 -14.14 8.97
N VAL A 2 4.35 -14.19 9.40
CA VAL A 2 3.54 -12.98 9.56
C VAL A 2 3.89 -12.44 10.94
N PHE A 3 4.60 -11.32 10.98
CA PHE A 3 4.90 -10.64 12.24
C PHE A 3 3.68 -9.85 12.70
N ASP A 4 3.48 -9.76 14.00
CA ASP A 4 2.38 -9.00 14.58
C ASP A 4 2.64 -7.50 14.37
N ILE A 5 1.75 -6.87 13.59
CA ILE A 5 1.82 -5.44 13.26
C ILE A 5 1.67 -4.60 14.53
N GLN A 6 0.81 -5.02 15.46
CA GLN A 6 0.56 -4.28 16.69
C GLN A 6 1.83 -4.23 17.55
N GLN A 7 2.46 -5.39 17.77
CA GLN A 7 3.66 -5.47 18.60
C GLN A 7 4.82 -4.65 18.01
N GLN A 8 4.99 -4.67 16.68
CA GLN A 8 6.00 -3.85 16.02
C GLN A 8 5.73 -2.36 16.21
N ILE A 9 4.48 -1.91 16.07
CA ILE A 9 4.13 -0.50 16.32
C ILE A 9 4.44 -0.13 17.77
N GLU A 10 4.06 -0.95 18.74
CA GLU A 10 4.36 -0.71 20.16
C GLU A 10 5.87 -0.64 20.42
N GLN A 11 6.67 -1.48 19.76
CA GLN A 11 8.14 -1.43 19.85
C GLN A 11 8.71 -0.16 19.25
N VAL A 12 8.22 0.25 18.08
CA VAL A 12 8.63 1.49 17.42
C VAL A 12 8.33 2.67 18.34
N LEU A 13 7.11 2.78 18.86
CA LEU A 13 6.69 3.88 19.73
C LEU A 13 7.45 3.95 21.06
N LYS A 14 7.91 2.81 21.60
CA LYS A 14 8.77 2.78 22.81
C LYS A 14 10.22 3.16 22.54
N SER A 15 10.66 3.08 21.28
CA SER A 15 12.06 3.25 20.89
C SER A 15 12.40 4.67 20.41
N ILE A 16 11.40 5.52 20.24
CA ILE A 16 11.55 6.89 19.75
C ILE A 16 11.64 7.86 20.94
N ASP A 17 12.23 9.03 20.70
CA ASP A 17 12.06 10.16 21.61
C ASP A 17 10.64 10.73 21.45
N GLU A 18 10.04 11.26 22.52
CA GLU A 18 8.70 11.87 22.44
C GLU A 18 8.66 13.04 21.46
N THR A 19 9.77 13.76 21.27
CA THR A 19 9.89 14.86 20.30
C THR A 19 9.87 14.41 18.84
N ASP A 20 10.06 13.11 18.59
CA ASP A 20 9.97 12.53 17.26
C ASP A 20 8.57 12.15 16.83
N LEU A 21 7.58 12.24 17.72
CA LEU A 21 6.18 11.97 17.43
C LEU A 21 5.36 13.27 17.39
N ASP A 22 5.08 13.78 16.20
CA ASP A 22 4.25 14.97 16.02
C ASP A 22 2.77 14.62 15.82
N LEU A 23 2.00 14.73 16.90
CA LEU A 23 0.54 14.61 16.87
C LEU A 23 -0.17 15.98 16.75
N SER A 24 0.56 17.09 16.84
CA SER A 24 -0.02 18.43 16.89
C SER A 24 -0.66 18.82 15.55
N ILE A 25 -0.13 18.28 14.45
CA ILE A 25 -0.63 18.55 13.10
C ILE A 25 -2.10 18.16 12.90
N GLN A 26 -2.59 17.22 13.69
CA GLN A 26 -3.97 16.73 13.64
C GLN A 26 -4.96 17.73 14.24
N MET A 27 -4.47 18.63 15.09
CA MET A 27 -5.25 19.72 15.68
C MET A 27 -5.25 20.98 14.82
N SER A 28 -4.36 21.06 13.82
CA SER A 28 -4.29 22.23 12.94
C SER A 28 -5.52 22.32 12.03
N ARG A 29 -6.11 23.51 11.98
CA ARG A 29 -7.17 23.86 11.02
C ARG A 29 -6.60 24.46 9.72
N ASP A 30 -5.38 24.98 9.81
CA ASP A 30 -4.69 25.67 8.72
C ASP A 30 -3.53 24.82 8.24
N PHE A 31 -3.62 24.37 7.00
CA PHE A 31 -2.55 23.63 6.34
C PHE A 31 -1.82 24.58 5.39
N PRO A 32 -0.47 24.57 5.37
CA PRO A 32 0.28 25.42 4.47
C PRO A 32 -0.05 25.11 3.00
N ALA A 33 0.05 26.14 2.16
CA ALA A 33 -0.15 26.01 0.71
C ALA A 33 0.95 25.16 0.05
N SER A 34 2.16 25.14 0.64
CA SER A 34 3.29 24.35 0.16
C SER A 34 3.21 22.89 0.64
N MET A 35 3.41 21.95 -0.30
CA MET A 35 3.42 20.52 -0.02
C MET A 35 4.80 20.06 0.48
N CYS A 36 5.04 20.15 1.80
CA CYS A 36 6.31 19.72 2.40
C CYS A 36 6.35 18.28 2.93
N ASP A 37 5.21 17.72 3.34
CA ASP A 37 5.11 16.38 3.93
C ASP A 37 3.72 15.76 3.66
N ILE A 38 3.54 14.48 4.00
CA ILE A 38 2.34 13.69 3.74
C ILE A 38 1.06 14.28 4.37
N HIS A 39 1.20 14.94 5.52
CA HIS A 39 0.10 15.60 6.22
C HIS A 39 -0.52 16.76 5.42
N HIS A 40 0.22 17.33 4.47
CA HIS A 40 -0.29 18.37 3.56
C HIS A 40 -1.11 17.79 2.40
N GLY A 41 -1.10 16.47 2.21
CA GLY A 41 -1.89 15.79 1.19
C GLY A 41 -3.39 15.83 1.47
N GLN A 42 -4.19 15.90 0.42
CA GLN A 42 -5.66 15.98 0.55
C GLN A 42 -6.25 14.75 1.24
N VAL A 43 -5.68 13.57 1.03
CA VAL A 43 -6.12 12.32 1.68
C VAL A 43 -5.99 12.41 3.20
N TYR A 44 -4.83 12.86 3.70
CA TYR A 44 -4.61 13.06 5.13
C TYR A 44 -5.59 14.07 5.72
N LYS A 45 -5.73 15.23 5.05
CA LYS A 45 -6.66 16.28 5.46
C LYS A 45 -8.11 15.79 5.52
N ASN A 46 -8.53 14.94 4.58
CA ASN A 46 -9.87 14.36 4.58
C ASN A 46 -10.09 13.43 5.77
N VAL A 47 -9.08 12.62 6.15
CA VAL A 47 -9.12 11.78 7.35
C VAL A 47 -9.28 12.65 8.59
N VAL A 48 -8.43 13.66 8.79
CA VAL A 48 -8.54 14.60 9.93
C VAL A 48 -9.93 15.25 10.00
N ARG A 49 -10.47 15.69 8.86
CA ARG A 49 -11.80 16.33 8.77
C ARG A 49 -12.97 15.36 9.02
N SER A 50 -12.78 14.06 8.77
CA SER A 50 -13.81 13.04 9.01
C SER A 50 -13.93 12.63 10.47
N LEU A 51 -12.97 13.03 11.32
CA LEU A 51 -12.95 12.73 12.75
C LEU A 51 -13.63 13.89 13.49
N GLU A 52 -14.86 13.66 13.94
CA GLU A 52 -15.73 14.70 14.50
C GLU A 52 -15.34 15.10 15.93
N GLU A 53 -14.84 14.16 16.74
CA GLU A 53 -14.50 14.40 18.15
C GLU A 53 -13.01 14.71 18.34
N GLU A 54 -12.67 15.67 19.21
CA GLU A 54 -11.28 15.97 19.58
C GLU A 54 -10.52 14.76 20.15
N SER A 55 -11.23 13.87 20.85
CA SER A 55 -10.68 12.59 21.34
C SER A 55 -10.24 11.65 20.22
N GLN A 56 -10.81 11.80 19.02
CA GLN A 56 -10.48 11.01 17.84
C GLN A 56 -9.33 11.63 17.04
N LYS A 57 -9.01 12.90 17.30
CA LYS A 57 -7.96 13.62 16.57
C LYS A 57 -6.55 13.20 16.95
N ARG A 58 -6.35 12.39 17.99
CA ARG A 58 -5.04 11.76 18.27
C ARG A 58 -4.98 10.39 17.60
N PHE A 59 -4.29 10.33 16.47
CA PHE A 59 -4.13 9.10 15.71
C PHE A 59 -2.71 8.95 15.15
N ILE A 60 -2.41 7.77 14.61
CA ILE A 60 -1.25 7.54 13.77
C ILE A 60 -1.77 7.04 12.43
N SER A 61 -1.27 7.57 11.34
CA SER A 61 -1.57 7.10 10.01
C SER A 61 -0.41 6.27 9.46
N LEU A 62 -0.78 5.23 8.72
CA LEU A 62 0.14 4.32 8.08
C LEU A 62 0.11 4.52 6.57
N THR A 63 1.28 4.44 5.96
CA THR A 63 1.44 4.22 4.52
C THR A 63 2.15 2.90 4.32
N CYS A 64 1.58 2.00 3.53
CA CYS A 64 2.18 0.68 3.30
C CYS A 64 2.56 0.42 1.85
N ASN A 65 3.46 -0.54 1.66
CA ASN A 65 3.83 -1.12 0.38
C ASN A 65 3.80 -2.65 0.51
N ILE A 66 3.40 -3.33 -0.56
CA ILE A 66 3.46 -4.78 -0.70
C ILE A 66 4.15 -5.05 -2.03
N ASP A 67 5.40 -5.48 -1.97
CA ASP A 67 6.20 -5.73 -3.18
C ASP A 67 7.11 -6.96 -3.04
N GLY A 68 7.52 -7.48 -4.19
CA GLY A 68 8.47 -8.57 -4.33
C GLY A 68 9.92 -8.08 -4.42
N ALA A 69 10.72 -8.36 -3.41
CA ALA A 69 12.18 -8.22 -3.46
C ALA A 69 12.83 -9.49 -4.03
N ALA A 70 13.71 -9.35 -5.02
CA ALA A 70 14.53 -10.45 -5.51
C ALA A 70 15.67 -10.73 -4.52
N VAL A 71 15.66 -11.91 -3.88
CA VAL A 71 16.68 -12.28 -2.87
C VAL A 71 17.90 -12.95 -3.52
N TYR A 72 17.71 -13.57 -4.69
CA TYR A 72 18.75 -14.21 -5.47
C TYR A 72 18.62 -13.85 -6.95
N THR A 73 19.67 -14.12 -7.73
CA THR A 73 19.74 -13.91 -9.20
C THR A 73 18.70 -14.69 -10.00
N SER A 74 17.89 -15.56 -9.37
CA SER A 74 16.77 -16.26 -10.01
C SER A 74 15.42 -15.66 -9.58
N SER A 75 14.54 -15.41 -10.55
CA SER A 75 13.19 -14.86 -10.37
C SER A 75 12.25 -15.78 -9.57
N GLU A 76 12.63 -17.04 -9.36
CA GLU A 76 11.87 -18.05 -8.63
C GLU A 76 12.01 -17.97 -7.10
N GLN A 77 13.00 -17.21 -6.60
CA GLN A 77 13.22 -16.95 -5.18
C GLN A 77 13.02 -15.46 -4.85
N SER A 78 11.81 -14.96 -5.12
CA SER A 78 11.38 -13.64 -4.64
C SER A 78 10.84 -13.72 -3.21
N MET A 79 11.09 -12.70 -2.41
CA MET A 79 10.48 -12.50 -1.11
C MET A 79 9.42 -11.40 -1.25
N TRP A 80 8.23 -11.59 -0.71
CA TRP A 80 7.20 -10.57 -0.73
C TRP A 80 7.04 -9.98 0.65
N ALA A 81 7.25 -8.68 0.80
CA ALA A 81 7.19 -8.01 2.08
C ALA A 81 6.02 -7.02 2.09
N PHE A 82 5.22 -7.07 3.14
CA PHE A 82 4.40 -5.93 3.56
C PHE A 82 5.31 -5.04 4.40
N THR A 83 5.48 -3.79 3.98
CA THR A 83 6.17 -2.77 4.77
C THR A 83 5.21 -1.62 5.05
N ALA A 84 5.28 -1.03 6.23
CA ALA A 84 4.51 0.17 6.55
C ALA A 84 5.33 1.16 7.39
N CYS A 85 5.12 2.45 7.14
CA CYS A 85 5.71 3.53 7.92
C CYS A 85 4.62 4.29 8.69
N LEU A 86 5.00 4.82 9.86
CA LEU A 86 4.17 5.69 10.70
C LEU A 86 4.41 7.13 10.27
N ASN A 87 3.38 7.81 9.77
CA ASN A 87 3.55 9.11 9.14
C ASN A 87 3.81 10.25 10.14
N GLU A 88 3.29 10.14 11.36
CA GLU A 88 3.45 11.12 12.45
C GLU A 88 4.85 11.12 13.06
N LEU A 89 5.70 10.17 12.67
CA LEU A 89 7.12 10.24 13.00
C LEU A 89 7.80 11.34 12.19
N ASN A 90 8.76 12.01 12.82
CA ASN A 90 9.66 12.95 12.16
C ASN A 90 10.27 12.33 10.91
N ARG A 91 10.29 13.12 9.82
CA ARG A 91 10.73 12.66 8.49
C ARG A 91 12.17 12.14 8.48
N SER A 92 13.02 12.62 9.39
CA SER A 92 14.41 12.19 9.56
C SER A 92 14.53 10.72 9.98
N ILE A 93 13.61 10.21 10.80
CA ILE A 93 13.66 8.84 11.36
C ILE A 93 12.60 7.90 10.77
N ARG A 94 11.59 8.45 10.09
CA ARG A 94 10.40 7.71 9.59
C ARG A 94 10.74 6.47 8.75
N PHE A 95 11.87 6.50 8.05
CA PHE A 95 12.31 5.46 7.12
C PHE A 95 13.50 4.66 7.62
N ASP A 96 13.88 4.82 8.89
CA ASP A 96 14.92 4.00 9.50
C ASP A 96 14.43 2.55 9.61
N MET A 97 15.34 1.61 9.39
CA MET A 97 15.01 0.19 9.26
C MET A 97 14.36 -0.40 10.52
N ASP A 98 14.64 0.16 11.69
CA ASP A 98 14.07 -0.22 12.98
C ASP A 98 12.71 0.44 13.26
N LYS A 99 12.30 1.44 12.45
CA LYS A 99 11.00 2.14 12.55
C LYS A 99 9.98 1.66 11.52
N ILE A 100 10.40 0.90 10.51
CA ILE A 100 9.53 0.33 9.50
C ILE A 100 8.91 -0.97 10.01
N ILE A 101 7.58 -1.06 9.92
CA ILE A 101 6.83 -2.30 10.20
C ILE A 101 7.04 -3.26 9.03
N VAL A 102 7.44 -4.50 9.30
CA VAL A 102 7.72 -5.50 8.25
C VAL A 102 6.98 -6.81 8.52
N SER A 103 6.41 -7.38 7.47
CA SER A 103 5.86 -8.74 7.48
C SER A 103 6.24 -9.46 6.19
N VAL A 104 6.82 -10.67 6.31
CA VAL A 104 7.50 -11.33 5.19
C VAL A 104 6.82 -12.63 4.76
N GLY A 105 6.45 -12.69 3.48
CA GLY A 105 6.05 -13.87 2.74
C GLY A 105 7.22 -14.52 1.99
N ARG A 106 7.24 -15.85 1.96
CA ARG A 106 8.19 -16.63 1.15
C ARG A 106 7.59 -16.83 -0.25
N LYS A 107 8.34 -16.50 -1.31
CA LYS A 107 7.95 -16.63 -2.73
C LYS A 107 6.87 -15.64 -3.16
N LYS A 108 6.83 -15.37 -4.48
CA LYS A 108 5.71 -14.67 -5.10
C LYS A 108 4.40 -15.42 -4.84
N PRO A 109 3.42 -14.81 -4.15
CA PRO A 109 2.18 -15.49 -3.83
C PRO A 109 1.31 -15.61 -5.09
N SER A 110 0.62 -16.73 -5.24
CA SER A 110 -0.53 -16.80 -6.15
C SER A 110 -1.67 -15.93 -5.61
N ARG A 111 -2.66 -15.56 -6.43
CA ARG A 111 -3.82 -14.75 -6.00
C ARG A 111 -4.50 -15.30 -4.74
N LYS A 112 -4.68 -16.63 -4.66
CA LYS A 112 -5.27 -17.29 -3.49
C LYS A 112 -4.39 -17.17 -2.25
N ILE A 113 -3.07 -17.27 -2.42
CA ILE A 113 -2.11 -17.15 -1.31
C ILE A 113 -2.02 -15.68 -0.85
N MET A 114 -2.06 -14.72 -1.78
CA MET A 114 -2.06 -13.29 -1.48
C MET A 114 -3.23 -12.94 -0.56
N GLN A 115 -4.46 -13.36 -0.91
CA GLN A 115 -5.63 -13.15 -0.05
C GLN A 115 -5.46 -13.75 1.35
N LYS A 116 -4.91 -14.97 1.44
CA LYS A 116 -4.63 -15.61 2.74
C LYS A 116 -3.58 -14.85 3.55
N MET A 117 -2.58 -14.27 2.89
CA MET A 117 -1.52 -13.47 3.53
C MET A 117 -2.05 -12.12 4.02
N LEU A 118 -2.92 -11.46 3.23
CA LEU A 118 -3.46 -10.15 3.57
C LEU A 118 -4.58 -10.23 4.63
N LYS A 119 -5.35 -11.31 4.68
CA LYS A 119 -6.45 -11.47 5.65
C LYS A 119 -6.04 -11.19 7.11
N PRO A 120 -4.96 -11.78 7.67
CA PRO A 120 -4.53 -11.44 9.02
C PRO A 120 -4.03 -10.00 9.16
N ILE A 121 -3.39 -9.44 8.13
CA ILE A 121 -2.91 -8.05 8.12
C ILE A 121 -4.08 -7.07 8.19
N VAL A 122 -5.08 -7.24 7.32
CA VAL A 122 -6.29 -6.41 7.30
C VAL A 122 -7.06 -6.54 8.62
N SER A 123 -7.18 -7.77 9.14
CA SER A 123 -7.85 -7.97 10.44
C SER A 123 -7.10 -7.26 11.58
N SER A 124 -5.77 -7.27 11.58
CA SER A 124 -4.99 -6.53 12.56
C SER A 124 -5.13 -5.02 12.39
N LEU A 125 -5.09 -4.50 11.16
CA LEU A 125 -5.28 -3.07 10.89
C LEU A 125 -6.65 -2.57 11.36
N HIS A 126 -7.72 -3.30 11.07
CA HIS A 126 -9.06 -2.93 11.51
C HIS A 126 -9.21 -2.91 13.05
N LYS A 127 -8.49 -3.81 13.74
CA LYS A 127 -8.44 -3.80 15.21
C LYS A 127 -7.70 -2.58 15.78
N LEU A 128 -6.74 -2.00 15.04
CA LEU A 128 -5.97 -0.84 15.46
C LEU A 128 -6.71 0.49 15.23
N GLU A 129 -7.79 0.49 14.44
CA GLU A 129 -8.68 1.66 14.27
C GLU A 129 -9.47 1.97 15.56
N GLN A 130 -9.59 0.99 16.46
CA GLN A 130 -10.18 1.17 17.78
C GLN A 130 -9.18 1.87 18.73
N PRO A 131 -9.65 2.77 19.61
CA PRO A 131 -8.78 3.51 20.52
C PRO A 131 -8.06 2.57 21.49
N ARG A 132 -6.73 2.70 21.59
CA ARG A 132 -5.84 1.87 22.43
C ARG A 132 -4.73 2.67 23.08
N LEU A 133 -4.35 2.26 24.28
CA LEU A 133 -3.36 2.97 25.08
C LEU A 133 -1.98 2.49 24.65
N TYR A 134 -1.17 3.40 24.11
CA TYR A 134 0.20 3.11 23.71
C TYR A 134 1.16 3.80 24.67
N GLN A 135 2.21 3.08 25.03
CA GLN A 135 3.32 3.64 25.80
C GLN A 135 4.31 4.28 24.81
N ILE A 136 4.58 5.58 24.98
CA ILE A 136 5.54 6.32 24.16
C ILE A 136 6.89 6.42 24.89
N SER A 137 6.85 6.62 26.21
CA SER A 137 8.04 6.59 27.07
C SER A 137 7.74 5.83 28.36
N ASP A 138 8.73 5.67 29.24
CA ASP A 138 8.56 4.99 30.53
C ASP A 138 7.43 5.59 31.39
N TYR A 139 7.14 6.89 31.21
CA TYR A 139 6.17 7.63 32.01
C TYR A 139 5.02 8.24 31.20
N SER A 140 5.00 8.05 29.87
CA SER A 140 4.02 8.67 28.98
C SER A 140 3.20 7.63 28.22
N TYR A 141 1.88 7.76 28.37
CA TYR A 141 0.89 6.94 27.69
C TYR A 141 -0.05 7.83 26.88
N GLN A 142 -0.35 7.41 25.65
CA GLN A 142 -1.24 8.12 24.75
C GLN A 142 -2.36 7.20 24.28
N MET A 143 -3.59 7.72 24.34
CA MET A 143 -4.76 7.06 23.75
C MET A 143 -4.77 7.37 22.26
N LEU A 144 -4.47 6.37 21.42
CA LEU A 144 -4.32 6.56 19.97
C LEU A 144 -5.16 5.57 19.17
N ARG A 145 -5.51 5.97 17.95
CA ARG A 145 -6.06 5.12 16.89
C ARG A 145 -5.06 5.03 15.76
N ILE A 146 -5.09 3.96 14.98
CA ILE A 146 -4.18 3.81 13.85
C ILE A 146 -4.96 3.55 12.56
N TYR A 147 -4.71 4.36 11.53
CA TYR A 147 -5.42 4.31 10.26
C TYR A 147 -4.47 4.05 9.09
N LEU A 148 -4.78 3.10 8.22
CA LEU A 148 -4.08 2.95 6.95
C LEU A 148 -4.66 3.95 5.92
N ILE A 149 -3.87 4.95 5.53
CA ILE A 149 -4.35 6.03 4.63
C ILE A 149 -3.87 5.87 3.19
N GLY A 150 -2.87 5.01 2.95
CA GLY A 150 -2.27 4.87 1.63
C GLY A 150 -1.56 3.55 1.43
N VAL A 151 -1.68 3.02 0.21
CA VAL A 151 -0.95 1.85 -0.26
C VAL A 151 -0.21 2.23 -1.53
N SER A 152 1.11 2.09 -1.54
CA SER A 152 1.98 2.44 -2.66
C SER A 152 2.62 1.20 -3.25
N ASN A 153 1.94 0.59 -4.22
CA ASN A 153 2.43 -0.60 -4.92
C ASN A 153 2.65 -0.30 -6.40
N ASP A 154 3.58 -1.01 -7.04
CA ASP A 154 3.69 -1.00 -8.51
C ASP A 154 2.43 -1.62 -9.16
N LYS A 155 2.22 -1.41 -10.46
CA LYS A 155 0.99 -1.89 -11.11
C LYS A 155 0.81 -3.42 -11.03
N PRO A 156 1.84 -4.25 -11.27
CA PRO A 156 1.76 -5.71 -11.09
C PRO A 156 1.41 -6.15 -9.67
N ALA A 157 2.05 -5.61 -8.64
CA ALA A 157 1.74 -5.94 -7.25
C ALA A 157 0.36 -5.43 -6.86
N ASN A 158 -0.03 -4.25 -7.33
CA ASN A 158 -1.36 -3.72 -7.10
C ASN A 158 -2.46 -4.61 -7.72
N SER A 159 -2.23 -5.13 -8.93
CA SER A 159 -3.12 -6.12 -9.56
C SER A 159 -3.27 -7.37 -8.70
N LEU A 160 -2.17 -7.85 -8.11
CA LEU A 160 -2.18 -9.04 -7.26
C LEU A 160 -2.90 -8.79 -5.91
N VAL A 161 -2.64 -7.66 -5.27
CA VAL A 161 -3.24 -7.24 -3.98
C VAL A 161 -4.74 -6.98 -4.13
N GLN A 162 -5.16 -6.28 -5.18
CA GLN A 162 -6.56 -5.94 -5.44
C GLN A 162 -7.33 -7.05 -6.18
N ASN A 163 -6.67 -8.16 -6.50
CA ASN A 163 -7.24 -9.24 -7.31
C ASN A 163 -7.81 -8.74 -8.67
N GLN A 164 -7.12 -7.78 -9.29
CA GLN A 164 -7.47 -7.18 -10.58
C GLN A 164 -6.74 -7.88 -11.74
N PRO A 165 -7.18 -7.70 -13.00
CA PRO A 165 -6.41 -8.13 -14.17
C PRO A 165 -4.99 -7.56 -14.16
N GLU A 166 -4.05 -8.30 -14.75
CA GLU A 166 -2.68 -7.82 -14.85
C GLU A 166 -2.61 -6.55 -15.71
N PRO A 167 -1.60 -5.68 -15.51
CA PRO A 167 -1.48 -4.44 -16.27
C PRO A 167 -1.39 -4.64 -17.79
N ASN A 168 -1.00 -5.85 -18.23
CA ASN A 168 -0.88 -6.24 -19.64
C ASN A 168 -2.19 -6.79 -20.24
N ALA A 169 -3.27 -6.90 -19.45
CA ALA A 169 -4.57 -7.32 -19.94
C ALA A 169 -5.19 -6.25 -20.85
N LEU A 170 -6.16 -6.66 -21.70
CA LEU A 170 -6.92 -5.73 -22.55
C LEU A 170 -7.56 -4.61 -21.71
N TYR A 171 -8.05 -4.92 -20.51
CA TYR A 171 -8.55 -3.94 -19.54
C TYR A 171 -7.73 -4.02 -18.25
N GLY A 172 -6.45 -3.61 -18.33
CA GLY A 172 -5.50 -3.71 -17.22
C GLY A 172 -5.51 -2.53 -16.24
N CYS A 173 -6.28 -1.46 -16.50
CA CYS A 173 -6.35 -0.30 -15.61
C CYS A 173 -7.39 -0.50 -14.51
N SER A 174 -7.01 -0.32 -13.25
CA SER A 174 -7.94 -0.41 -12.11
C SER A 174 -8.82 0.82 -11.91
N LYS A 175 -8.59 1.90 -12.67
CA LYS A 175 -9.32 3.17 -12.57
C LYS A 175 -10.25 3.44 -13.75
N CYS A 176 -9.95 2.90 -14.93
CA CYS A 176 -10.72 3.13 -16.14
C CYS A 176 -10.83 1.86 -16.98
N GLU A 177 -11.84 1.81 -17.84
CA GLU A 177 -12.12 0.65 -18.70
C GLU A 177 -11.61 0.86 -20.13
N ILE A 178 -10.56 1.67 -20.28
CA ILE A 178 -9.98 1.94 -21.61
C ILE A 178 -9.24 0.68 -22.09
N PRO A 179 -9.56 0.14 -23.27
CA PRO A 179 -8.87 -1.03 -23.80
C PRO A 179 -7.43 -0.68 -24.18
N GLY A 180 -6.49 -1.48 -23.70
CA GLY A 180 -5.09 -1.47 -24.10
C GLY A 180 -4.94 -1.83 -25.57
N LYS A 181 -4.05 -1.13 -26.27
CA LYS A 181 -3.69 -1.45 -27.65
C LYS A 181 -2.27 -1.99 -27.66
N THR A 182 -2.08 -3.16 -28.26
CA THR A 182 -0.73 -3.65 -28.55
C THR A 182 -0.17 -2.80 -29.68
N VAL A 183 0.77 -1.92 -29.35
CA VAL A 183 1.61 -1.31 -30.38
C VAL A 183 2.61 -2.37 -30.82
N ALA A 184 2.62 -2.71 -32.10
CA ALA A 184 3.73 -3.47 -32.66
C ALA A 184 5.00 -2.66 -32.36
N ALA A 185 5.90 -3.24 -31.56
CA ALA A 185 7.14 -2.56 -31.23
C ALA A 185 7.86 -2.29 -32.55
N LYS A 186 7.96 -1.02 -32.96
CA LYS A 186 9.11 -0.62 -33.77
C LYS A 186 10.28 -0.78 -32.83
N LEU A 187 10.98 -1.91 -32.98
CA LEU A 187 12.33 -2.06 -32.49
C LEU A 187 13.10 -0.86 -33.05
N PHE A 188 13.37 0.14 -32.23
CA PHE A 188 14.54 0.97 -32.45
C PHE A 188 15.72 0.06 -32.14
N ALA A 189 16.07 -0.78 -33.11
CA ALA A 189 17.34 -1.47 -33.09
C ALA A 189 18.40 -0.36 -33.08
N THR A 190 19.08 -0.19 -31.96
CA THR A 190 20.43 0.35 -32.04
C THR A 190 21.19 -0.59 -33.00
N PRO A 191 21.90 -0.04 -33.99
CA PRO A 191 22.51 -0.85 -35.05
C PRO A 191 23.76 -1.53 -34.50
N ASN A 192 23.57 -2.55 -33.66
CA ASN A 192 24.53 -3.61 -33.41
C ASN A 192 23.98 -4.58 -32.37
N GLN A 193 23.35 -5.66 -32.84
CA GLN A 193 23.78 -7.04 -32.57
C GLN A 193 22.67 -8.00 -33.00
N SER A 194 23.07 -8.96 -33.83
CA SER A 194 22.26 -10.02 -34.38
C SER A 194 21.72 -10.93 -33.28
N ALA A 195 20.48 -10.74 -32.85
CA ALA A 195 19.77 -11.70 -32.00
C ALA A 195 18.51 -12.19 -32.71
N LYS A 196 18.49 -13.48 -33.05
CA LYS A 196 17.29 -14.20 -33.50
C LYS A 196 16.26 -14.19 -32.38
N ILE A 197 15.14 -13.49 -32.56
CA ILE A 197 14.02 -13.49 -31.63
C ILE A 197 12.92 -14.38 -32.20
N SER A 198 12.55 -15.44 -31.48
CA SER A 198 11.40 -16.28 -31.85
C SER A 198 10.11 -15.53 -31.54
N MET A 199 9.30 -15.29 -32.56
CA MET A 199 8.06 -14.55 -32.48
C MET A 199 6.93 -15.49 -32.01
N THR A 200 6.55 -15.40 -30.73
CA THR A 200 5.37 -16.12 -30.24
C THR A 200 4.13 -15.29 -30.56
N TYR A 201 3.37 -15.71 -31.57
CA TYR A 201 2.07 -15.13 -31.89
C TYR A 201 1.04 -15.52 -30.83
N VAL A 202 0.47 -14.53 -30.13
CA VAL A 202 -0.78 -14.73 -29.38
C VAL A 202 -1.93 -14.54 -30.36
N ARG A 203 -2.58 -15.64 -30.76
CA ARG A 203 -3.80 -15.61 -31.60
C ARG A 203 -4.94 -14.97 -30.82
N ILE A 204 -5.53 -13.92 -31.39
CA ILE A 204 -6.79 -13.32 -30.95
C ILE A 204 -7.93 -14.15 -31.56
N PHE A 205 -8.78 -14.75 -30.73
CA PHE A 205 -10.10 -15.21 -31.18
C PHE A 205 -11.09 -14.03 -31.08
N PRO A 206 -11.88 -13.72 -32.12
CA PRO A 206 -12.92 -12.72 -32.03
C PRO A 206 -14.13 -13.32 -31.30
N THR A 207 -14.42 -12.87 -30.08
CA THR A 207 -15.73 -13.13 -29.47
C THR A 207 -16.74 -12.15 -30.04
N SER A 208 -17.59 -12.65 -30.92
CA SER A 208 -18.86 -12.00 -31.24
C SER A 208 -19.89 -12.38 -30.17
N LYS A 209 -20.72 -11.38 -29.81
CA LYS A 209 -21.96 -11.43 -29.04
C LYS A 209 -21.87 -11.49 -27.50
N GLY A 210 -22.09 -10.32 -26.90
CA GLY A 210 -23.28 -10.12 -26.06
C GLY A 210 -23.19 -10.51 -24.59
N ARG A 211 -22.71 -9.58 -23.76
CA ARG A 211 -23.37 -9.21 -22.50
C ARG A 211 -22.81 -7.88 -22.01
N GLN A 212 -23.62 -6.83 -21.95
CA GLN A 212 -23.29 -5.65 -21.14
C GLN A 212 -23.24 -6.12 -19.68
N PRO A 213 -22.15 -5.87 -18.92
CA PRO A 213 -22.25 -5.92 -17.48
C PRO A 213 -23.01 -4.68 -17.03
N GLU A 214 -24.15 -4.90 -16.38
CA GLU A 214 -24.89 -3.86 -15.66
C GLU A 214 -23.92 -3.04 -14.77
N MET A 215 -24.09 -1.72 -14.81
CA MET A 215 -23.49 -0.78 -13.87
C MET A 215 -23.77 -1.23 -12.44
N ARG A 216 -22.78 -1.81 -11.76
CA ARG A 216 -22.72 -1.73 -10.30
C ARG A 216 -22.06 -0.41 -9.92
N SER A 217 -22.86 0.65 -9.99
CA SER A 217 -22.64 1.84 -9.18
C SER A 217 -22.77 1.43 -7.72
N ASN A 218 -21.63 1.21 -7.05
CA ASN A 218 -21.39 1.31 -5.60
C ASN A 218 -20.18 0.45 -5.23
N ALA A 219 -18.98 0.91 -5.56
CA ALA A 219 -17.79 0.53 -4.81
C ALA A 219 -17.55 1.61 -3.76
N ARG A 220 -18.32 1.55 -2.67
CA ARG A 220 -17.92 2.19 -1.42
C ARG A 220 -16.65 1.47 -0.95
N TRP A 221 -15.62 2.25 -0.67
CA TRP A 221 -14.54 1.82 0.19
C TRP A 221 -15.15 1.46 1.56
N CYS A 222 -14.67 0.38 2.18
CA CYS A 222 -15.22 -0.31 3.36
C CYS A 222 -16.21 -1.44 3.00
N ASP A 223 -15.67 -2.66 2.90
CA ASP A 223 -16.30 -3.92 3.36
C ASP A 223 -15.33 -5.09 3.07
N ILE A 224 -14.19 -5.16 3.78
CA ILE A 224 -13.43 -6.38 4.11
C ILE A 224 -12.76 -6.18 5.48
#